data_AF-A4YIQ2-F1
#
_entry.id   AF-A4YIQ2-F1
#
_cell.length_a   1.000
_cell.length_b   1.000
_cell.length_c   1.000
_cell.angle_alpha   90.00
_cell.angle_beta   90.00
_cell.angle_gamma   90.00
#
_symmetry.space_group_name_H-M   'P 1'
#
loop_
_entity.id
_entity.type
_entity.pdbx_description
1 polymer ?
#
loop_
_entity_poly.entity_id
_entity_poly.type
_entity_poly.pdbx_seq_one_letter_code
_entity_poly.pdbx_strand_id
1 'polypeptide(L)'
;MSVISDSGVSSTVVRLREGSNYVFDLEISAVDGSLHDFFTEEGEKTYVVVATVFFRLRGSRLEYLGSRVKEIVSDGNGEDLMRRMEYEEANSLNGLILMDRKITMDMDLGLSIPRSVIGIVKDFDQRERNNLDIPNPPWLIISQDGPIRKGYVKLANHGWIFRVETNVDWNSEDVLSLLYAMSREPIPEALGYNYPLFLADKMAKFYRDRAKRTFDFLTSKELVRYRTFRSLVEGRRRSWNLNQ
;
A
#
# COMPACT_ATOMS: atom_id res chain seq x y z
N MET A 1 -5.85 -28.89 -8.82
CA MET A 1 -5.13 -29.89 -7.99
C MET A 1 -4.99 -29.30 -6.60
N SER A 2 -5.35 -30.06 -5.56
CA SER A 2 -5.12 -29.69 -4.16
C SER A 2 -3.66 -29.99 -3.80
N VAL A 3 -2.98 -29.05 -3.17
CA VAL A 3 -1.65 -29.25 -2.58
C VAL A 3 -1.85 -29.25 -1.06
N ILE A 4 -1.60 -30.39 -0.43
CA ILE A 4 -1.63 -30.53 1.03
C ILE A 4 -0.24 -30.16 1.53
N SER A 5 -0.11 -29.10 2.33
CA SER A 5 1.14 -28.82 3.06
C SER A 5 1.21 -29.68 4.33
N ASP A 6 2.42 -29.97 4.82
CA ASP A 6 2.71 -30.75 6.04
C ASP A 6 2.01 -30.24 7.32
N SER A 7 1.35 -29.09 7.26
CA SER A 7 0.53 -28.48 8.30
C SER A 7 -0.98 -28.81 8.23
N GLY A 8 -1.43 -29.66 7.31
CA GLY A 8 -2.83 -30.09 7.22
C GLY A 8 -3.78 -29.06 6.59
N VAL A 9 -3.26 -27.96 6.06
CA VAL A 9 -4.03 -26.93 5.36
C VAL A 9 -4.25 -27.33 3.91
N SER A 10 -5.52 -27.48 3.51
CA SER A 10 -5.88 -27.76 2.12
C SER A 10 -5.73 -26.49 1.28
N SER A 11 -4.65 -26.40 0.50
CA SER A 11 -4.43 -25.30 -0.43
C SER A 11 -4.84 -25.72 -1.85
N THR A 12 -5.60 -24.87 -2.55
CA THR A 12 -6.06 -25.16 -3.91
C THR A 12 -5.30 -24.29 -4.90
N VAL A 13 -4.65 -24.91 -5.89
CA VAL A 13 -4.07 -24.19 -7.03
C VAL A 13 -5.16 -23.94 -8.06
N VAL A 14 -5.40 -22.66 -8.35
CA VAL A 14 -6.41 -22.15 -9.27
C VAL A 14 -5.72 -21.53 -10.47
N ARG A 15 -6.26 -21.77 -11.67
CA ARG A 15 -5.75 -21.26 -12.94
C ARG A 15 -6.91 -20.78 -13.79
N LEU A 16 -6.68 -19.76 -14.61
CA LEU A 16 -7.67 -19.31 -15.58
C LEU A 16 -7.68 -20.24 -16.79
N ARG A 17 -8.87 -20.54 -17.31
CA ARG A 17 -9.04 -21.32 -18.55
C ARG A 17 -8.95 -20.38 -19.76
N GLU A 18 -8.50 -20.90 -20.89
CA GLU A 18 -8.62 -20.16 -22.15
C GLU A 18 -10.10 -19.87 -22.42
N GLY A 19 -10.46 -18.59 -22.59
CA GLY A 19 -11.84 -18.16 -22.80
C GLY A 19 -12.64 -17.81 -21.54
N SER A 20 -12.01 -17.70 -20.36
CA SER A 20 -12.68 -17.11 -19.18
C SER A 20 -13.19 -15.70 -19.52
N ASN A 21 -14.52 -15.56 -19.68
CA ASN A 21 -15.17 -14.28 -19.94
C ASN A 21 -15.30 -13.52 -18.62
N TYR A 22 -14.56 -12.42 -18.50
CA TYR A 22 -14.67 -11.49 -17.39
C TYR A 22 -16.01 -10.75 -17.52
N VAL A 23 -16.98 -11.03 -16.65
CA VAL A 23 -18.26 -10.29 -16.59
C VAL A 23 -18.33 -9.49 -15.29
N PHE A 24 -17.28 -8.71 -15.04
CA PHE A 24 -17.28 -7.78 -13.92
C PHE A 24 -18.00 -6.48 -14.29
N ASP A 25 -18.85 -6.01 -13.40
CA ASP A 25 -19.26 -4.61 -13.32
C ASP A 25 -19.11 -4.17 -11.86
N LEU A 26 -17.90 -3.70 -11.53
CA LEU A 26 -17.48 -3.47 -10.15
C LEU A 26 -16.92 -2.07 -9.98
N GLU A 27 -17.28 -1.42 -8.88
CA GLU A 27 -16.55 -0.25 -8.37
C GLU A 27 -15.39 -0.73 -7.49
N ILE A 28 -14.20 -0.25 -7.82
CA ILE A 28 -12.94 -0.63 -7.19
C ILE A 28 -12.28 0.64 -6.67
N SER A 29 -11.88 0.60 -5.40
CA SER A 29 -11.06 1.63 -4.79
C SER A 29 -9.71 1.03 -4.39
N ALA A 30 -8.62 1.71 -4.66
CA ALA A 30 -7.30 1.35 -4.12
C ALA A 30 -6.80 2.45 -3.21
N VAL A 31 -6.35 2.07 -2.01
CA VAL A 31 -5.88 2.97 -0.96
C VAL A 31 -4.42 2.66 -0.68
N ASP A 32 -3.58 3.69 -0.66
CA ASP A 32 -2.18 3.56 -0.26
C ASP A 32 -1.69 4.84 0.44
N GLY A 33 -0.71 4.67 1.33
CA GLY A 33 -0.16 5.72 2.16
C GLY A 33 1.32 6.00 1.89
N SER A 34 1.74 7.22 2.16
CA SER A 34 3.16 7.58 2.22
C SER A 34 3.41 8.63 3.28
N LEU A 35 4.58 8.59 3.90
CA LEU A 35 4.97 9.51 4.96
C LEU A 35 6.34 10.12 4.74
N HIS A 36 6.56 11.28 5.35
CA HIS A 36 7.86 11.95 5.46
C HIS A 36 8.03 12.53 6.85
N ASP A 37 9.07 12.10 7.55
CA ASP A 37 9.43 12.59 8.87
C ASP A 37 10.38 13.79 8.77
N PHE A 38 10.17 14.80 9.62
CA PHE A 38 10.96 16.02 9.65
C PHE A 38 11.07 16.58 11.08
N PHE A 39 12.14 17.32 11.35
CA PHE A 39 12.43 17.85 12.69
C PHE A 39 12.10 19.34 12.79
N THR A 40 11.32 19.70 13.81
CA THR A 40 10.97 21.08 14.18
C THR A 40 11.58 21.44 15.54
N GLU A 41 11.47 22.70 15.98
CA GLU A 41 11.88 23.11 17.33
C GLU A 41 11.11 22.36 18.44
N GLU A 42 9.88 21.93 18.16
CA GLU A 42 9.02 21.19 19.09
C GLU A 42 9.32 19.68 19.12
N GLY A 43 10.13 19.17 18.18
CA GLY A 43 10.44 17.75 18.04
C GLY A 43 10.22 17.21 16.64
N GLU A 44 10.28 15.89 16.52
CA GLU A 44 9.99 15.15 15.29
C GLU A 44 8.50 15.18 14.96
N LYS A 45 8.17 15.59 13.74
CA LYS A 45 6.83 15.59 13.18
C LYS A 45 6.81 14.65 11.97
N THR A 46 5.67 14.01 11.72
CA THR A 46 5.43 13.25 10.51
C THR A 46 4.41 13.99 9.63
N TYR A 47 4.71 14.08 8.33
CA TYR A 47 3.73 14.35 7.30
C TYR A 47 3.21 13.04 6.69
N VAL A 48 1.91 12.78 6.78
CA VAL A 48 1.26 11.59 6.20
C VAL A 48 0.34 12.00 5.06
N VAL A 49 0.42 11.26 3.97
CA VAL A 49 -0.44 11.35 2.80
C VAL A 49 -1.12 10.00 2.59
N VAL A 50 -2.43 9.98 2.46
CA VAL A 50 -3.20 8.81 2.00
C VAL A 50 -3.87 9.16 0.68
N ALA A 51 -3.59 8.38 -0.35
CA ALA A 51 -4.20 8.52 -1.66
C ALA A 51 -5.22 7.39 -1.87
N THR A 52 -6.34 7.74 -2.50
CA THR A 52 -7.35 6.80 -2.95
C THR A 52 -7.64 7.05 -4.42
N VAL A 53 -7.66 5.99 -5.21
CA VAL A 53 -8.01 6.04 -6.63
C VAL A 53 -9.23 5.17 -6.88
N PHE A 54 -10.14 5.68 -7.73
CA PHE A 54 -11.42 5.08 -8.02
C PHE A 54 -11.45 4.56 -9.46
N PHE A 55 -11.93 3.35 -9.61
CA PHE A 55 -12.07 2.68 -10.90
C PHE A 55 -13.41 1.98 -11.03
N ARG A 56 -13.88 1.83 -12.27
CA ARG A 56 -14.92 0.88 -12.64
C ARG A 56 -14.31 -0.20 -13.52
N LEU A 57 -14.45 -1.46 -13.13
CA LEU A 57 -14.08 -2.59 -13.97
C LEU A 57 -15.31 -3.06 -14.73
N ARG A 58 -15.31 -2.91 -16.06
CA ARG A 58 -16.34 -3.42 -16.97
C ARG A 58 -15.76 -4.49 -17.88
N GLY A 59 -16.10 -5.74 -17.59
CA GLY A 59 -15.47 -6.90 -18.17
C GLY A 59 -13.98 -6.95 -17.84
N SER A 60 -13.11 -6.83 -18.85
CA SER A 60 -11.66 -6.74 -18.68
C SER A 60 -11.10 -5.32 -18.72
N ARG A 61 -11.96 -4.31 -18.94
CA ARG A 61 -11.54 -2.92 -19.09
C ARG A 61 -11.68 -2.17 -17.77
N LEU A 62 -10.58 -1.58 -17.34
CA LEU A 62 -10.54 -0.75 -16.14
C LEU A 62 -10.69 0.73 -16.55
N GLU A 63 -11.68 1.41 -16.00
CA GLU A 63 -11.98 2.82 -16.28
C GLU A 63 -11.70 3.66 -15.04
N TYR A 64 -10.80 4.65 -15.16
CA TYR A 64 -10.48 5.58 -14.08
C TYR A 64 -11.62 6.58 -13.86
N LEU A 65 -12.13 6.66 -12.64
CA LEU A 65 -13.23 7.55 -12.27
C LEU A 65 -12.76 8.82 -11.54
N GLY A 66 -11.57 8.79 -10.94
CA GLY A 66 -11.03 9.91 -10.18
C GLY A 66 -10.16 9.47 -9.00
N SER A 67 -9.76 10.44 -8.19
CA SER A 67 -8.94 10.20 -7.01
C SER A 67 -9.24 11.19 -5.90
N ARG A 68 -8.85 10.81 -4.68
CA ARG A 68 -8.93 11.62 -3.46
C ARG A 68 -7.60 11.51 -2.71
N VAL A 69 -7.17 12.61 -2.10
CA VAL A 69 -5.95 12.66 -1.28
C VAL A 69 -6.28 13.30 0.05
N LYS A 70 -5.79 12.70 1.13
CA LYS A 70 -5.85 13.22 2.50
C LYS A 70 -4.44 13.43 3.02
N GLU A 71 -4.20 14.58 3.64
CA GLU A 71 -2.88 15.00 4.10
C GLU A 71 -2.99 15.49 5.55
N ILE A 72 -2.06 15.09 6.41
CA ILE A 72 -1.99 15.56 7.79
C ILE A 72 -0.54 15.68 8.25
N VAL A 73 -0.27 16.64 9.14
CA VAL A 73 0.95 16.69 9.93
C VAL A 73 0.59 16.34 11.36
N SER A 74 1.34 15.44 11.98
CA SER A 74 1.10 15.02 13.37
C SER A 74 2.42 14.76 14.09
N ASP A 75 2.35 14.87 15.42
CA ASP A 75 3.33 14.29 16.33
C ASP A 75 3.12 12.76 16.42
N GLY A 76 4.21 12.03 16.68
CA GLY A 76 4.17 10.59 17.00
C GLY A 76 4.59 9.66 15.86
N ASN A 77 4.30 8.37 16.01
CA ASN A 77 4.70 7.34 15.05
C ASN A 77 3.93 7.48 13.72
N GLY A 78 4.65 7.91 12.68
CA GLY A 78 4.11 8.11 11.35
C GLY A 78 3.51 6.87 10.69
N GLU A 79 4.14 5.70 10.89
CA GLU A 79 3.66 4.43 10.32
C GLU A 79 2.29 4.05 10.88
N ASP A 80 2.11 4.18 12.19
CA ASP A 80 0.84 3.85 12.87
C ASP A 80 -0.27 4.85 12.50
N LEU A 81 0.08 6.12 12.34
CA LEU A 81 -0.86 7.13 11.85
C LEU A 81 -1.27 6.85 10.40
N MET A 82 -0.31 6.60 9.51
CA MET A 82 -0.55 6.27 8.11
C MET A 82 -1.43 5.04 7.97
N ARG A 83 -1.12 3.96 8.70
CA ARG A 83 -1.93 2.74 8.72
C ARG A 83 -3.36 3.02 9.18
N ARG A 84 -3.55 3.77 10.27
CA ARG A 84 -4.92 4.14 10.73
C ARG A 84 -5.67 4.94 9.68
N MET A 85 -5.03 5.94 9.08
CA MET A 85 -5.67 6.78 8.06
C MET A 85 -6.05 5.99 6.80
N GLU A 86 -5.23 5.04 6.35
CA GLU A 86 -5.57 4.15 5.23
C GLU A 86 -6.82 3.31 5.55
N TYR A 87 -6.92 2.75 6.76
CA TYR A 87 -8.09 1.98 7.18
C TYR A 87 -9.33 2.85 7.41
N GLU A 88 -9.20 4.04 7.98
CA GLU A 88 -10.30 5.01 8.11
C GLU A 88 -10.84 5.41 6.73
N GLU A 89 -9.93 5.67 5.79
CA GLU A 89 -10.27 5.97 4.41
C GLU A 89 -10.97 4.79 3.75
N ALA A 90 -10.38 3.60 3.81
CA ALA A 90 -10.95 2.37 3.25
C ALA A 90 -12.35 2.06 3.80
N ASN A 91 -12.57 2.17 5.11
CA ASN A 91 -13.88 1.92 5.73
C ASN A 91 -14.95 2.96 5.35
N SER A 92 -14.55 4.14 4.86
CA SER A 92 -15.49 5.15 4.36
C SER A 92 -15.99 4.90 2.94
N LEU A 93 -15.41 3.93 2.24
CA LEU A 93 -15.67 3.64 0.83
C LEU A 93 -16.69 2.52 0.65
N ASN A 94 -17.34 2.53 -0.51
CA ASN A 94 -18.22 1.46 -0.96
C ASN A 94 -17.52 0.64 -2.05
N GLY A 95 -17.98 -0.60 -2.25
CA GLY A 95 -17.45 -1.48 -3.28
C GLY A 95 -16.23 -2.29 -2.82
N LEU A 96 -15.42 -2.73 -3.77
CA LEU A 96 -14.23 -3.53 -3.51
C LEU A 96 -13.04 -2.62 -3.20
N ILE A 97 -12.33 -2.91 -2.12
CA ILE A 97 -11.16 -2.14 -1.70
C ILE A 97 -9.88 -2.96 -1.88
N LEU A 98 -8.85 -2.33 -2.44
CA LEU A 98 -7.51 -2.88 -2.58
C LEU A 98 -6.55 -2.12 -1.67
N MET A 99 -5.68 -2.84 -0.96
CA MET A 99 -4.67 -2.26 -0.06
C MET A 99 -3.31 -2.96 -0.21
N ASP A 100 -2.20 -2.24 -0.09
CA ASP A 100 -0.84 -2.82 -0.03
C ASP A 100 -0.49 -3.22 1.42
N ARG A 101 -1.30 -4.10 2.00
CA ARG A 101 -1.26 -4.43 3.44
C ARG A 101 -1.53 -5.90 3.73
N LYS A 102 -0.97 -6.35 4.86
CA LYS A 102 -1.23 -7.67 5.44
C LYS A 102 -2.41 -7.55 6.40
N ILE A 103 -3.62 -7.70 5.86
CA ILE A 103 -4.89 -7.53 6.58
C ILE A 103 -4.91 -8.24 7.93
N THR A 104 -4.42 -9.47 8.00
CA THR A 104 -4.45 -10.24 9.25
C THR A 104 -3.57 -9.68 10.35
N MET A 105 -2.41 -9.12 10.00
CA MET A 105 -1.57 -8.41 10.98
C MET A 105 -2.30 -7.17 11.50
N ASP A 106 -2.91 -6.41 10.60
CA ASP A 106 -3.60 -5.16 10.95
C ASP A 106 -4.89 -5.41 11.76
N MET A 107 -5.56 -6.53 11.50
CA MET A 107 -6.68 -7.03 12.31
C MET A 107 -6.25 -7.38 13.74
N ASP A 108 -5.10 -8.05 13.91
CA ASP A 108 -4.55 -8.39 15.21
C ASP A 108 -4.14 -7.13 16.02
N LEU A 109 -3.83 -6.04 15.33
CA LEU A 109 -3.59 -4.71 15.92
C LEU A 109 -4.89 -3.95 16.28
N GLY A 110 -6.06 -4.57 16.07
CA GLY A 110 -7.36 -3.99 16.41
C GLY A 110 -7.92 -3.01 15.38
N LEU A 111 -7.40 -2.99 14.15
CA LEU A 111 -7.93 -2.15 13.09
C LEU A 111 -9.22 -2.74 12.52
N SER A 112 -10.18 -1.85 12.23
CA SER A 112 -11.45 -2.26 11.62
C SER A 112 -11.21 -2.60 10.15
N ILE A 113 -11.42 -3.87 9.78
CA ILE A 113 -11.21 -4.33 8.41
C ILE A 113 -12.45 -3.99 7.55
N PRO A 114 -12.27 -3.40 6.35
CA PRO A 114 -13.40 -3.10 5.47
C PRO A 114 -14.17 -4.36 5.07
N ARG A 115 -15.47 -4.21 4.78
CA ARG A 115 -16.35 -5.36 4.46
C ARG A 115 -15.93 -6.18 3.25
N SER A 116 -15.29 -5.56 2.26
CA SER A 116 -14.87 -6.21 1.02
C SER A 116 -13.50 -5.69 0.61
N VAL A 117 -12.47 -6.41 1.04
CA VAL A 117 -11.08 -5.99 0.84
C VAL A 117 -10.21 -7.13 0.30
N ILE A 118 -9.27 -6.76 -0.57
CA ILE A 118 -8.15 -7.60 -0.99
C ILE A 118 -6.85 -6.86 -0.67
N GLY A 119 -6.08 -7.41 0.26
CA GLY A 119 -4.73 -7.01 0.59
C GLY A 119 -3.74 -7.73 -0.31
N ILE A 120 -2.83 -6.98 -0.94
CA ILE A 120 -1.77 -7.52 -1.79
C ILE A 120 -0.44 -7.08 -1.21
N VAL A 121 0.39 -8.03 -0.76
CA VAL A 121 1.65 -7.72 -0.10
C VAL A 121 2.83 -8.08 -1.01
N LYS A 122 3.70 -7.10 -1.25
CA LYS A 122 4.92 -7.25 -2.07
C LYS A 122 6.04 -7.99 -1.33
N ASP A 123 6.21 -7.71 -0.05
CA ASP A 123 7.30 -8.21 0.77
C ASP A 123 6.79 -9.26 1.77
N PHE A 124 7.17 -10.50 1.55
CA PHE A 124 6.93 -11.62 2.46
C PHE A 124 8.14 -12.56 2.46
N ASP A 125 8.13 -13.55 3.36
CA ASP A 125 9.28 -14.41 3.61
C ASP A 125 9.84 -15.03 2.32
N GLN A 126 11.15 -14.83 2.09
CA GLN A 126 11.79 -15.28 0.85
C GLN A 126 11.83 -16.81 0.73
N ARG A 127 11.85 -17.55 1.85
CA ARG A 127 11.79 -19.02 1.84
C ARG A 127 10.41 -19.47 1.40
N GLU A 128 9.34 -18.84 1.90
CA GLU A 128 7.98 -19.08 1.41
C GLU A 128 7.88 -18.80 -0.10
N ARG A 129 8.45 -17.69 -0.57
CA ARG A 129 8.47 -17.32 -2.00
C ARG A 129 9.21 -18.36 -2.86
N ASN A 130 10.36 -18.84 -2.40
CA ASN A 130 11.17 -19.82 -3.14
C ASN A 130 10.47 -21.18 -3.28
N ASN A 131 9.58 -21.53 -2.35
CA ASN A 131 8.80 -22.78 -2.42
C ASN A 131 7.61 -22.70 -3.38
N LEU A 132 7.36 -21.54 -4.01
CA LEU A 132 6.21 -21.27 -4.87
C LEU A 132 6.60 -21.22 -6.37
N ASP A 133 7.48 -22.12 -6.80
CA ASP A 133 7.89 -22.23 -8.22
C ASP A 133 6.85 -22.99 -9.05
N ILE A 134 5.68 -22.36 -9.26
CA ILE A 134 4.60 -22.92 -10.07
C ILE A 134 4.68 -22.33 -11.50
N PRO A 135 4.84 -23.18 -12.54
CA PRO A 135 4.91 -22.71 -13.92
C PRO A 135 3.54 -22.24 -14.45
N ASN A 136 3.57 -21.50 -15.56
CA ASN A 136 2.40 -21.07 -16.36
C ASN A 136 1.38 -20.18 -15.62
N PRO A 137 1.75 -19.00 -15.11
CA PRO A 137 0.78 -17.98 -14.67
C PRO A 137 -0.22 -17.58 -15.78
N PRO A 138 -1.41 -17.03 -15.43
CA PRO A 138 -1.80 -16.63 -14.08
C PRO A 138 -2.27 -17.79 -13.19
N TRP A 139 -1.87 -17.76 -11.92
CA TRP A 139 -2.32 -18.72 -10.91
C TRP A 139 -2.53 -18.07 -9.55
N LEU A 140 -3.41 -18.67 -8.75
CA LEU A 140 -3.68 -18.33 -7.35
C LEU A 140 -3.64 -19.61 -6.50
N ILE A 141 -2.91 -19.57 -5.40
CA ILE A 141 -3.02 -20.56 -4.32
C ILE A 141 -3.69 -19.84 -3.17
N ILE A 142 -4.83 -20.32 -2.68
CA ILE A 142 -5.50 -19.68 -1.55
C ILE A 142 -6.12 -20.73 -0.63
N SER A 143 -5.92 -20.56 0.68
CA SER A 143 -6.60 -21.35 1.71
C SER A 143 -7.95 -20.72 2.06
N GLN A 144 -8.92 -21.57 2.42
CA GLN A 144 -10.26 -21.15 2.83
C GLN A 144 -10.41 -21.09 4.36
N ASP A 145 -9.29 -20.99 5.08
CA ASP A 145 -9.29 -21.09 6.54
C ASP A 145 -9.50 -19.72 7.20
N GLY A 146 -10.56 -19.61 8.01
CA GLY A 146 -10.84 -18.44 8.82
C GLY A 146 -11.51 -17.28 8.07
N PRO A 147 -11.72 -16.13 8.76
CA PRO A 147 -12.45 -15.00 8.20
C PRO A 147 -11.68 -14.26 7.10
N ILE A 148 -10.36 -14.39 7.09
CA ILE A 148 -9.48 -13.82 6.06
C ILE A 148 -8.79 -14.98 5.35
N ARG A 149 -9.13 -15.17 4.09
CA ARG A 149 -8.50 -16.15 3.19
C ARG A 149 -7.12 -15.67 2.82
N LYS A 150 -6.14 -16.57 2.83
CA LYS A 150 -4.71 -16.24 2.65
C LYS A 150 -4.12 -17.07 1.52
N GLY A 151 -3.22 -16.47 0.77
CA GLY A 151 -2.66 -17.14 -0.39
C GLY A 151 -1.56 -16.38 -1.10
N TYR A 152 -1.24 -16.87 -2.29
CA TYR A 152 -0.21 -16.35 -3.16
C TYR A 152 -0.71 -16.30 -4.60
N VAL A 153 -0.35 -15.25 -5.32
CA VAL A 153 -0.73 -15.05 -6.71
C VAL A 153 0.49 -14.71 -7.55
N LYS A 154 0.51 -15.23 -8.78
CA LYS A 154 1.45 -14.79 -9.83
C LYS A 154 0.67 -14.56 -11.11
N LEU A 155 0.80 -13.36 -11.68
CA LEU A 155 -0.05 -12.91 -12.78
C LEU A 155 0.63 -12.98 -14.16
N ALA A 156 1.97 -13.01 -14.20
CA ALA A 156 2.75 -13.06 -15.43
C ALA A 156 4.03 -13.91 -15.27
N ASN A 157 4.56 -14.45 -16.38
CA ASN A 157 5.74 -15.33 -16.38
C ASN A 157 6.97 -14.68 -15.72
N HIS A 158 7.24 -13.42 -16.08
CA HIS A 158 8.31 -12.59 -15.52
C HIS A 158 7.83 -11.69 -14.38
N GLY A 159 6.62 -11.90 -13.87
CA GLY A 159 6.03 -11.14 -12.78
C GLY A 159 6.47 -11.67 -11.41
N TRP A 160 6.30 -10.83 -10.39
CA TRP A 160 6.55 -11.18 -9.00
C TRP A 160 5.43 -12.07 -8.46
N ILE A 161 5.73 -12.85 -7.42
CA ILE A 161 4.72 -13.54 -6.62
C ILE A 161 4.30 -12.57 -5.52
N PHE A 162 3.00 -12.37 -5.33
CA PHE A 162 2.46 -11.54 -4.25
C PHE A 162 1.71 -12.41 -3.25
N ARG A 163 1.76 -12.04 -1.98
CA ARG A 163 0.84 -12.60 -0.97
C ARG A 163 -0.50 -11.88 -1.10
N VAL A 164 -1.58 -12.64 -1.00
CA VAL A 164 -2.95 -12.14 -1.07
C VAL A 164 -3.68 -12.50 0.21
N GLU A 165 -4.37 -11.52 0.79
CA GLU A 165 -5.29 -11.72 1.91
C GLU A 165 -6.64 -11.09 1.57
N THR A 166 -7.75 -11.78 1.82
CA THR A 166 -9.07 -11.24 1.47
C THR A 166 -10.19 -11.82 2.32
N ASN A 167 -11.19 -10.97 2.62
CA ASN A 167 -12.48 -11.38 3.20
C ASN A 167 -13.62 -11.37 2.18
N VAL A 168 -13.34 -11.14 0.90
CA VAL A 168 -14.34 -11.16 -0.16
C VAL A 168 -14.86 -12.58 -0.33
N ASP A 169 -16.17 -12.78 -0.25
CA ASP A 169 -16.82 -14.09 -0.38
C ASP A 169 -17.08 -14.47 -1.84
N TRP A 170 -16.02 -14.48 -2.65
CA TRP A 170 -16.07 -14.92 -4.05
C TRP A 170 -15.30 -16.23 -4.22
N ASN A 171 -15.62 -17.00 -5.25
CA ASN A 171 -14.80 -18.17 -5.56
C ASN A 171 -13.37 -17.72 -5.96
N SER A 172 -12.40 -18.63 -5.79
CA SER A 172 -11.00 -18.31 -6.03
C SER A 172 -10.68 -18.01 -7.51
N GLU A 173 -11.47 -18.52 -8.45
CA GLU A 173 -11.29 -18.25 -9.89
C GLU A 173 -11.69 -16.82 -10.24
N ASP A 174 -12.76 -16.30 -9.63
CA ASP A 174 -13.20 -14.90 -9.77
C ASP A 174 -12.17 -13.95 -9.16
N VAL A 175 -11.61 -14.27 -8.00
CA VAL A 175 -10.52 -13.49 -7.39
C VAL A 175 -9.31 -13.44 -8.31
N LEU A 176 -8.87 -14.59 -8.85
CA LEU A 176 -7.75 -14.64 -9.79
C LEU A 176 -8.08 -13.85 -11.08
N SER A 177 -9.29 -14.00 -11.61
CA SER A 177 -9.74 -13.32 -12.83
C SER A 177 -9.73 -11.80 -12.66
N LEU A 178 -10.23 -11.33 -11.52
CA LEU A 178 -10.23 -9.92 -11.13
C LEU A 178 -8.79 -9.37 -11.05
N LEU A 179 -7.93 -10.03 -10.27
CA LEU A 179 -6.53 -9.61 -10.09
C LEU A 179 -5.78 -9.60 -11.43
N TYR A 180 -6.03 -10.61 -12.26
CA TYR A 180 -5.44 -10.69 -13.59
C TYR A 180 -5.92 -9.55 -14.49
N ALA A 181 -7.22 -9.28 -14.57
CA ALA A 181 -7.78 -8.18 -15.36
C ALA A 181 -7.12 -6.83 -15.00
N MET A 182 -6.93 -6.55 -13.71
CA MET A 182 -6.32 -5.30 -13.23
C MET A 182 -4.80 -5.20 -13.43
N SER A 183 -4.13 -6.29 -13.83
CA SER A 183 -2.68 -6.31 -14.06
C SER A 183 -2.26 -6.23 -15.52
N ARG A 184 -3.23 -6.11 -16.43
CA ARG A 184 -3.02 -6.10 -17.87
C ARG A 184 -2.84 -4.70 -18.46
N GLU A 185 -2.89 -3.67 -17.63
CA GLU A 185 -2.60 -2.31 -18.09
C GLU A 185 -1.16 -2.24 -18.62
N PRO A 186 -0.94 -1.67 -19.83
CA PRO A 186 0.35 -1.72 -20.51
C PRO A 186 1.32 -0.66 -19.97
N ILE A 187 1.51 -0.61 -18.66
CA ILE A 187 2.43 0.29 -17.97
C ILE A 187 3.63 -0.54 -17.51
N PRO A 188 4.83 -0.32 -18.07
CA PRO A 188 6.01 -1.14 -17.79
C PRO A 188 6.29 -1.33 -16.29
N GLU A 189 6.14 -0.28 -15.50
CA GLU A 189 6.37 -0.27 -14.05
C GLU A 189 5.31 -1.01 -13.25
N ALA A 190 4.14 -1.27 -13.85
CA ALA A 190 3.03 -2.00 -13.25
C ALA A 190 2.82 -3.39 -13.88
N LEU A 191 3.64 -3.82 -14.84
CA LEU A 191 3.48 -5.09 -15.53
C LEU A 191 3.48 -6.26 -14.54
N GLY A 192 2.37 -7.00 -14.50
CA GLY A 192 2.19 -8.13 -13.59
C GLY A 192 1.88 -7.72 -12.14
N TYR A 193 1.62 -6.44 -11.88
CA TYR A 193 1.11 -5.91 -10.61
C TYR A 193 -0.26 -5.25 -10.82
N ASN A 194 -1.01 -5.05 -9.73
CA ASN A 194 -2.32 -4.44 -9.79
C ASN A 194 -2.24 -2.92 -10.08
N TYR A 195 -2.81 -2.48 -11.21
CA TYR A 195 -2.72 -1.08 -11.64
C TYR A 195 -3.35 -0.08 -10.67
N PRO A 196 -4.56 -0.32 -10.10
CA PRO A 196 -5.11 0.57 -9.08
C PRO A 196 -4.16 0.84 -7.90
N LEU A 197 -3.56 -0.21 -7.31
CA LEU A 197 -2.60 -0.03 -6.22
C LEU A 197 -1.33 0.70 -6.66
N PHE A 198 -0.83 0.41 -7.86
CA PHE A 198 0.30 1.15 -8.43
C PHE A 198 0.01 2.64 -8.53
N LEU A 199 -1.18 3.02 -9.01
CA LEU A 199 -1.55 4.42 -9.15
C LEU A 199 -1.73 5.11 -7.78
N ALA A 200 -2.32 4.43 -6.80
CA ALA A 200 -2.44 4.91 -5.43
C ALA A 200 -1.06 5.22 -4.82
N ASP A 201 -0.13 4.26 -4.89
CA ASP A 201 1.26 4.39 -4.41
C ASP A 201 1.95 5.62 -5.02
N LYS A 202 1.88 5.74 -6.36
CA LYS A 202 2.50 6.86 -7.09
C LYS A 202 1.88 8.19 -6.70
N MET A 203 0.57 8.23 -6.50
CA MET A 203 -0.11 9.45 -6.09
C MET A 203 0.28 9.86 -4.67
N ALA A 204 0.28 8.94 -3.70
CA ALA A 204 0.69 9.22 -2.33
C ALA A 204 2.15 9.73 -2.28
N LYS A 205 3.07 9.07 -2.99
CA LYS A 205 4.47 9.50 -3.09
C LYS A 205 4.64 10.85 -3.77
N PHE A 206 3.86 11.14 -4.81
CA PHE A 206 3.92 12.43 -5.50
C PHE A 206 3.55 13.60 -4.58
N TYR A 207 2.44 13.49 -3.84
CA TYR A 207 2.00 14.53 -2.90
C TYR A 207 2.96 14.67 -1.73
N ARG A 208 3.45 13.54 -1.17
CA ARG A 208 4.51 13.54 -0.15
C ARG A 208 5.75 14.28 -0.64
N ASP A 209 6.28 13.95 -1.82
CA ASP A 209 7.53 14.53 -2.34
C ASP A 209 7.37 16.02 -2.69
N ARG A 210 6.17 16.42 -3.11
CA ARG A 210 5.83 17.83 -3.33
C ARG A 210 5.89 18.62 -2.02
N ALA A 211 5.31 18.09 -0.94
CA ALA A 211 5.28 18.77 0.36
C ALA A 211 6.63 18.69 1.11
N LYS A 212 7.34 17.58 0.97
CA LYS A 212 8.68 17.34 1.55
C LYS A 212 9.62 18.51 1.31
N ARG A 213 9.70 19.01 0.08
CA ARG A 213 10.57 20.14 -0.27
C ARG A 213 10.26 21.39 0.55
N THR A 214 8.99 21.62 0.85
CA THR A 214 8.53 22.74 1.67
C THR A 214 8.89 22.52 3.15
N PHE A 215 8.63 21.34 3.69
CA PHE A 215 8.97 21.02 5.09
C PHE A 215 10.49 21.07 5.33
N ASP A 216 11.29 20.47 4.44
CA ASP A 216 12.76 20.50 4.52
C ASP A 216 13.29 21.95 4.43
N PHE A 217 12.65 22.81 3.64
CA PHE A 217 13.01 24.23 3.54
C PHE A 217 12.65 25.04 4.79
N LEU A 218 11.48 24.81 5.39
CA LEU A 218 11.04 25.50 6.60
C LEU A 218 11.94 25.13 7.79
N THR A 219 12.22 23.85 7.97
CA THR A 219 13.06 23.32 9.05
C THR A 219 14.52 23.76 8.91
N SER A 220 15.08 23.75 7.69
CA SER A 220 16.45 24.23 7.46
C SER A 220 16.60 25.73 7.74
N LYS A 221 15.59 26.56 7.44
CA LYS A 221 15.63 28.00 7.77
C LYS A 221 15.62 28.27 9.27
N GLU A 222 14.85 27.53 10.06
CA GLU A 222 14.84 27.65 11.52
C GLU A 222 16.17 27.21 12.13
N LEU A 223 16.70 26.06 11.70
CA LEU A 223 18.01 25.59 12.16
C LEU A 223 19.16 26.54 11.77
N VAL A 224 19.10 27.13 10.57
CA VAL A 224 20.06 28.17 10.14
C VAL A 224 19.89 29.41 11.00
N ARG A 225 18.65 29.90 11.24
CA ARG A 225 18.41 31.06 12.12
C ARG A 225 18.91 30.82 13.55
N TYR A 226 18.66 29.66 14.13
CA TYR A 226 19.14 29.31 15.47
C TYR A 226 20.68 29.24 15.53
N ARG A 227 21.33 28.56 14.57
CA ARG A 227 22.80 28.54 14.49
C ARG A 227 23.39 29.94 14.30
N THR A 228 22.81 30.75 13.44
CA THR A 228 23.25 32.13 13.20
C THR A 228 23.03 33.01 14.44
N PHE A 229 21.90 32.89 15.12
CA PHE A 229 21.61 33.58 16.36
C PHE A 229 22.57 33.18 17.48
N ARG A 230 22.79 31.87 17.68
CA ARG A 230 23.72 31.34 18.69
C ARG A 230 25.15 31.80 18.42
N SER A 231 25.59 31.78 17.15
CA SER A 231 26.90 32.29 16.74
C SER A 231 27.05 33.80 17.03
N LEU A 232 26.00 34.60 16.78
CA LEU A 232 26.00 36.03 17.11
C LEU A 232 26.06 36.29 18.63
N VAL A 233 25.32 35.53 19.43
CA VAL A 233 25.32 35.64 20.89
C VAL A 233 26.65 35.19 21.49
N GLU A 234 27.20 34.06 21.04
CA GLU A 234 28.49 33.54 21.49
C GLU A 234 29.65 34.44 21.04
N GLY A 235 29.60 34.99 19.83
CA GLY A 235 30.55 35.98 19.33
C GLY A 235 30.54 37.26 20.17
N ARG A 236 29.35 37.76 20.55
CA ARG A 236 29.23 38.90 21.46
C ARG A 236 29.75 38.61 22.87
N ARG A 237 29.49 37.41 23.42
CA ARG A 237 30.07 37.00 24.72
C ARG A 237 31.60 36.95 24.71
N ARG A 238 32.21 36.44 23.64
CA ARG A 238 33.68 36.45 23.50
C ARG A 238 34.23 37.87 23.42
N SER A 239 33.57 38.79 22.72
CA SER A 239 33.98 40.20 22.65
C SER A 239 33.86 40.95 23.98
N TRP A 240 32.95 40.53 24.86
CA TRP A 240 32.75 41.11 26.19
C TRP A 240 33.85 40.67 27.19
N ASN A 241 34.27 39.40 27.12
CA ASN A 241 35.33 38.86 27.98
C ASN A 241 36.75 39.29 27.57
N LEU A 242 36.92 39.91 26.41
CA LEU A 242 38.22 40.45 25.94
C LEU A 242 38.40 41.94 26.27
N ASN A 243 37.36 42.61 26.80
CA ASN A 243 37.36 44.03 27.17
C ASN A 243 37.25 44.23 28.71
N GLN A 244 37.47 43.18 29.50
CA GLN A 244 37.75 43.25 30.94
C GLN A 244 39.20 42.87 31.17
#